data_AF-A0A6B2VBT2-F1
#
_entry.id   AF-A0A6B2VBT2-F1
#
_cell.length_a   1.000
_cell.length_b   1.000
_cell.length_c   1.000
_cell.angle_alpha   90.00
_cell.angle_beta   90.00
_cell.angle_gamma   90.00
#
_symmetry.space_group_name_H-M   'P 1'
#
loop_
_entity.id
_entity.type
_entity.pdbx_description
1 polymer ?
#
loop_
_entity_poly.entity_id
_entity_poly.type
_entity_poly.pdbx_seq_one_letter_code
_entity_poly.pdbx_strand_id
1 'polypeptide(L)'
;RRGALLGAAVAVKLLPVLALPGALSGQRGPARTARTVAALLAVVALAYLPYVIASGAGVLGYLPGYLAEEGYQPGDVHRFALLRLLLPDAAAEATAVVLIVLTALYVWWRGDPDRPWRGALLLTGTALLLMSPAYSWYALLVVGLVALDGRWEWLTVALAGAVLYLGGRLLPGFPLQSWAYGTAAVCVALGACLRARPARPPA
;
A
#
# COMPACT_ATOMS: atom_id res chain seq x y z
N ARG A 1 -16.28 -15.96 -4.15
CA ARG A 1 -15.62 -16.05 -2.83
C ARG A 1 -14.46 -15.06 -2.71
N ARG A 2 -13.42 -15.09 -3.57
CA ARG A 2 -12.27 -14.16 -3.52
C ARG A 2 -12.66 -12.67 -3.35
N GLY A 3 -13.50 -12.15 -4.24
CA GLY A 3 -13.97 -10.76 -4.16
C GLY A 3 -14.73 -10.43 -2.88
N ALA A 4 -15.63 -11.32 -2.44
CA ALA A 4 -16.40 -11.13 -1.22
C ALA A 4 -15.53 -11.10 0.06
N LEU A 5 -14.54 -12.01 0.17
CA LEU A 5 -13.60 -12.02 1.31
C LEU A 5 -12.73 -10.76 1.33
N LEU A 6 -12.28 -10.31 0.15
CA LEU A 6 -11.53 -9.07 0.04
C LEU A 6 -12.42 -7.85 0.39
N GLY A 7 -13.67 -7.85 -0.04
CA GLY A 7 -14.67 -6.84 0.34
C GLY A 7 -14.91 -6.79 1.84
N ALA A 8 -15.00 -7.94 2.50
CA ALA A 8 -15.12 -7.99 3.96
C ALA A 8 -13.88 -7.41 4.65
N ALA A 9 -12.67 -7.72 4.16
CA ALA A 9 -11.45 -7.14 4.69
C ALA A 9 -11.40 -5.61 4.47
N VAL A 10 -11.78 -5.13 3.28
CA VAL A 10 -11.86 -3.70 2.93
C VAL A 10 -12.86 -2.96 3.81
N ALA A 11 -14.01 -3.59 4.10
CA ALA A 11 -15.03 -3.01 4.97
C ALA A 11 -14.55 -2.81 6.42
N VAL A 12 -13.59 -3.62 6.88
CA VAL A 12 -12.98 -3.49 8.22
C VAL A 12 -11.81 -2.49 8.21
N LYS A 13 -11.03 -2.46 7.13
CA LYS A 13 -9.87 -1.56 6.98
C LYS A 13 -9.63 -1.32 5.50
N LEU A 14 -9.31 -0.10 5.07
CA LEU A 14 -9.20 0.24 3.64
C LEU A 14 -8.01 -0.44 2.91
N LEU A 15 -6.85 -0.56 3.57
CA LEU A 15 -5.59 -1.03 2.95
C LEU A 15 -5.63 -2.36 2.16
N PRO A 16 -6.38 -3.40 2.56
CA PRO A 16 -6.54 -4.63 1.79
C PRO A 16 -7.00 -4.42 0.36
N VAL A 17 -7.59 -3.27 -0.01
CA VAL A 17 -7.92 -2.95 -1.42
C VAL A 17 -6.69 -3.06 -2.33
N LEU A 18 -5.49 -2.79 -1.81
CA LEU A 18 -4.22 -2.91 -2.52
C LEU A 18 -3.86 -4.36 -2.86
N ALA A 19 -4.53 -5.36 -2.29
CA ALA A 19 -4.36 -6.76 -2.69
C ALA A 19 -5.20 -7.12 -3.93
N LEU A 20 -6.14 -6.27 -4.38
CA LEU A 20 -7.02 -6.57 -5.50
C LEU A 20 -6.26 -6.86 -6.81
N PRO A 21 -5.26 -6.06 -7.23
CA PRO A 21 -4.48 -6.37 -8.44
C PRO A 21 -3.71 -7.69 -8.32
N GLY A 22 -3.22 -8.02 -7.11
CA GLY A 22 -2.63 -9.32 -6.81
C GLY A 22 -3.63 -10.46 -6.98
N ALA A 23 -4.83 -10.31 -6.42
CA ALA A 23 -5.92 -11.28 -6.55
C ALA A 23 -6.40 -11.46 -8.00
N LEU A 24 -6.25 -10.43 -8.84
CA LEU A 24 -6.56 -10.42 -10.27
C LEU A 24 -5.36 -10.75 -11.17
N SER A 25 -4.18 -11.02 -10.60
CA SER A 25 -2.97 -11.28 -11.38
C SER A 25 -3.18 -12.37 -12.42
N GLY A 26 -2.79 -12.07 -13.67
CA GLY A 26 -2.96 -12.99 -14.80
C GLY A 26 -4.41 -13.17 -15.30
N GLN A 27 -5.41 -12.58 -14.64
CA GLN A 27 -6.81 -12.66 -15.06
C GLN A 27 -7.12 -11.58 -16.10
N ARG A 28 -7.31 -12.02 -17.36
CA ARG A 28 -7.59 -11.14 -18.52
C ARG A 28 -9.04 -11.16 -18.97
N GLY A 29 -9.84 -12.12 -18.49
CA GLY A 29 -11.24 -12.25 -18.87
C GLY A 29 -12.13 -11.18 -18.22
N PRO A 30 -12.78 -10.28 -18.99
CA PRO A 30 -13.53 -9.15 -18.45
C PRO A 30 -14.65 -9.59 -17.50
N ALA A 31 -15.35 -10.69 -17.82
CA ALA A 31 -16.41 -11.24 -16.97
C ALA A 31 -15.90 -11.70 -15.59
N ARG A 32 -14.69 -12.26 -15.51
CA ARG A 32 -14.12 -12.77 -14.25
C ARG A 32 -13.64 -11.62 -13.37
N THR A 33 -13.00 -10.62 -13.98
CA THR A 33 -12.63 -9.37 -13.32
C THR A 33 -13.87 -8.67 -12.78
N ALA A 34 -14.89 -8.46 -13.63
CA ALA A 34 -16.15 -7.83 -13.25
C ALA A 34 -16.82 -8.56 -12.09
N ARG A 35 -16.89 -9.90 -12.12
CA ARG A 35 -17.48 -10.69 -11.03
C ARG A 35 -16.72 -10.53 -9.71
N THR A 36 -15.39 -10.44 -9.76
CA THR A 36 -14.56 -10.28 -8.56
C THR A 36 -14.73 -8.90 -7.96
N VAL A 37 -14.68 -7.86 -8.79
CA VAL A 37 -14.88 -6.46 -8.38
C VAL A 37 -16.31 -6.26 -7.88
N ALA A 38 -17.32 -6.77 -8.60
CA ALA A 38 -18.72 -6.68 -8.18
C ALA A 38 -18.96 -7.36 -6.83
N ALA A 39 -18.39 -8.55 -6.60
CA ALA A 39 -18.52 -9.21 -5.30
C ALA A 39 -17.84 -8.44 -4.16
N LEU A 40 -16.70 -7.79 -4.41
CA LEU A 40 -16.04 -6.91 -3.45
C LEU A 40 -16.92 -5.72 -3.12
N LEU A 41 -17.37 -4.99 -4.15
CA LEU A 41 -18.20 -3.80 -4.00
C LEU A 41 -19.54 -4.12 -3.33
N ALA A 42 -20.17 -5.25 -3.67
CA ALA A 42 -21.41 -5.70 -3.05
C ALA A 42 -21.24 -5.93 -1.55
N VAL A 43 -20.15 -6.57 -1.11
CA VAL A 43 -19.90 -6.77 0.34
C VAL A 43 -19.65 -5.45 1.06
N VAL A 44 -18.84 -4.56 0.48
CA VAL A 44 -18.60 -3.22 1.08
C VAL A 44 -19.90 -2.42 1.15
N ALA A 45 -20.69 -2.41 0.07
CA ALA A 45 -21.96 -1.70 0.00
C ALA A 45 -22.96 -2.26 1.02
N LEU A 46 -23.13 -3.59 1.11
CA LEU A 46 -24.02 -4.20 2.09
C LEU A 46 -23.58 -3.93 3.53
N ALA A 47 -22.27 -3.90 3.80
CA ALA A 47 -21.75 -3.58 5.12
C ALA A 47 -22.00 -2.10 5.51
N TYR A 48 -21.88 -1.17 4.54
CA TYR A 48 -22.04 0.26 4.79
C TYR A 48 -23.49 0.77 4.66
N LEU A 49 -24.37 0.02 3.98
CA LEU A 49 -25.74 0.45 3.68
C LEU A 49 -26.54 0.85 4.94
N PRO A 50 -26.50 0.11 6.06
CA PRO A 50 -27.23 0.52 7.26
C PRO A 50 -26.78 1.90 7.79
N TYR A 51 -25.48 2.19 7.73
CA TYR A 51 -24.93 3.48 8.18
C TYR A 51 -25.30 4.62 7.23
N VAL A 52 -25.34 4.37 5.92
CA VAL A 52 -25.80 5.36 4.94
C VAL A 52 -27.28 5.65 5.11
N ILE A 53 -28.12 4.63 5.34
CA ILE A 53 -29.55 4.82 5.60
C ILE A 53 -29.77 5.63 6.88
N ALA A 54 -29.01 5.33 7.94
CA ALA A 54 -29.17 5.99 9.24
C ALA A 54 -28.57 7.40 9.31
N SER A 55 -27.48 7.67 8.59
CA SER A 55 -26.66 8.88 8.78
C SER A 55 -26.40 9.67 7.50
N GLY A 56 -26.84 9.20 6.33
CA GLY A 56 -26.60 9.84 5.05
C GLY A 56 -25.11 10.07 4.78
N ALA A 57 -24.77 11.28 4.31
CA ALA A 57 -23.38 11.69 4.09
C ALA A 57 -22.53 11.76 5.39
N GLY A 58 -23.19 11.83 6.56
CA GLY A 58 -22.53 11.80 7.87
C GLY A 58 -21.73 10.52 8.14
N VAL A 59 -21.94 9.46 7.35
CA VAL A 59 -21.13 8.22 7.39
C VAL A 59 -19.64 8.48 7.16
N LEU A 60 -19.29 9.56 6.46
CA LEU A 60 -17.90 9.97 6.23
C LEU A 60 -17.26 10.55 7.50
N GLY A 61 -18.07 11.08 8.42
CA GLY A 61 -17.64 11.56 9.74
C GLY A 61 -16.41 12.47 9.68
N TYR A 62 -15.39 12.10 10.46
CA TYR A 62 -14.15 12.85 10.62
C TYR A 62 -13.14 12.68 9.47
N LEU A 63 -13.50 12.01 8.37
CA LEU A 63 -12.57 11.75 7.27
C LEU A 63 -11.82 13.00 6.74
N PRO A 64 -12.47 14.17 6.53
CA PRO A 64 -11.74 15.37 6.11
C PRO A 64 -10.72 15.85 7.14
N GLY A 65 -11.05 15.77 8.43
CA GLY A 65 -10.13 16.09 9.52
C GLY A 65 -8.96 15.12 9.57
N TYR A 66 -9.24 13.82 9.41
CA TYR A 66 -8.22 12.79 9.33
C TYR A 66 -7.25 13.00 8.16
N LEU A 67 -7.75 13.37 6.97
CA LEU A 67 -6.88 13.68 5.83
C LEU A 67 -5.99 14.89 6.10
N ALA A 68 -6.49 15.88 6.84
CA ALA A 68 -5.69 17.02 7.27
C ALA A 68 -4.59 16.62 8.26
N GLU A 69 -4.94 15.84 9.29
CA GLU A 69 -3.98 15.32 10.27
C GLU A 69 -2.91 14.44 9.63
N GLU A 70 -3.29 13.67 8.61
CA GLU A 70 -2.36 12.83 7.86
C GLU A 70 -1.48 13.61 6.87
N GLY A 71 -1.62 14.93 6.78
CA GLY A 71 -0.76 15.79 5.96
C GLY A 71 -1.06 15.75 4.47
N TYR A 72 -2.34 15.56 4.10
CA TYR A 72 -2.83 15.72 2.72
C TYR A 72 -3.33 17.14 2.42
N GLN A 73 -3.16 18.10 3.34
CA GLN A 73 -3.53 19.50 3.09
C GLN A 73 -2.48 20.21 2.21
N PRO A 74 -2.91 21.05 1.24
CA PRO A 74 -1.98 21.83 0.44
C PRO A 74 -1.11 22.74 1.32
N GLY A 75 0.22 22.61 1.20
CA GLY A 75 1.19 23.47 1.88
C GLY A 75 1.58 23.06 3.31
N ASP A 76 1.03 21.96 3.84
CA ASP A 76 1.38 21.43 5.16
C ASP A 76 1.64 19.93 5.03
N VAL A 77 2.85 19.44 5.37
CA VAL A 77 3.27 18.16 4.77
C VAL A 77 3.96 17.18 5.70
N HIS A 78 3.28 16.05 5.88
CA HIS A 78 3.71 14.90 6.69
C HIS A 78 3.76 13.59 5.89
N ARG A 79 3.58 13.62 4.56
CA ARG A 79 3.59 12.45 3.65
C ARG A 79 4.56 12.61 2.50
N PHE A 80 4.75 11.54 1.74
CA PHE A 80 5.55 11.51 0.50
C PHE A 80 7.03 11.87 0.69
N ALA A 81 7.59 11.55 1.87
CA ALA A 81 8.92 12.00 2.27
C ALA A 81 10.01 11.75 1.21
N LEU A 82 9.96 10.61 0.51
CA LEU A 82 10.94 10.30 -0.54
C LEU A 82 10.73 11.11 -1.82
N LEU A 83 9.49 11.30 -2.26
CA LEU A 83 9.20 12.06 -3.48
C LEU A 83 9.50 13.54 -3.29
N ARG A 84 9.26 14.06 -2.08
CA ARG A 84 9.51 15.46 -1.71
C ARG A 84 10.99 15.82 -1.60
N LEU A 85 11.89 14.84 -1.63
CA LEU A 85 13.32 15.11 -1.81
C LEU A 85 13.62 15.67 -3.21
N LEU A 86 12.74 15.42 -4.19
CA LEU A 86 12.97 15.71 -5.60
C LEU A 86 11.88 16.58 -6.22
N LEU A 87 10.69 16.62 -5.64
CA LEU A 87 9.49 17.22 -6.22
C LEU A 87 8.83 18.20 -5.25
N PRO A 88 8.20 19.27 -5.75
CA PRO A 88 7.30 20.09 -4.95
C PRO A 88 6.06 19.29 -4.53
N ASP A 89 5.36 19.73 -3.49
CA ASP A 89 4.32 18.95 -2.81
C ASP A 89 3.20 18.46 -3.75
N ALA A 90 2.64 19.33 -4.59
CA ALA A 90 1.60 18.95 -5.54
C ALA A 90 2.07 17.90 -6.57
N ALA A 91 3.34 17.99 -7.00
CA ALA A 91 3.92 17.01 -7.91
C ALA A 91 4.22 15.69 -7.21
N ALA A 92 4.60 15.71 -5.93
CA ALA A 92 4.85 14.51 -5.13
C ALA A 92 3.58 13.68 -4.97
N GLU A 93 2.45 14.30 -4.60
CA GLU A 93 1.16 13.61 -4.47
C GLU A 93 0.72 12.98 -5.80
N ALA A 94 0.68 13.78 -6.87
CA ALA A 94 0.28 13.31 -8.19
C ALA A 94 1.18 12.17 -8.69
N THR A 95 2.49 12.30 -8.48
CA THR A 95 3.47 11.25 -8.83
C THR A 95 3.22 9.97 -8.05
N ALA A 96 2.93 10.06 -6.74
CA ALA A 96 2.64 8.89 -5.93
C ALA A 96 1.40 8.13 -6.43
N VAL A 97 0.33 8.85 -6.75
CA VAL A 97 -0.90 8.27 -7.32
C VAL A 97 -0.60 7.56 -8.64
N VAL A 98 0.11 8.23 -9.56
CA VAL A 98 0.50 7.65 -10.84
C VAL A 98 1.33 6.38 -10.65
N LEU A 99 2.33 6.39 -9.78
CA LEU A 99 3.19 5.22 -9.53
C LEU A 99 2.42 4.06 -8.89
N ILE A 100 1.48 4.32 -7.98
CA ILE A 100 0.61 3.28 -7.41
C ILE A 100 -0.26 2.66 -8.50
N VAL A 101 -0.88 3.48 -9.36
CA VAL A 101 -1.72 3.00 -10.47
C VAL A 101 -0.89 2.18 -11.46
N LEU A 102 0.28 2.65 -11.86
CA LEU A 102 1.18 1.92 -12.76
C LEU A 102 1.63 0.59 -12.13
N THR A 103 1.94 0.58 -10.84
CA THR A 103 2.30 -0.66 -10.12
C THR A 103 1.11 -1.61 -10.05
N ALA A 104 -0.10 -1.11 -9.83
CA ALA A 104 -1.33 -1.91 -9.83
C ALA A 104 -1.61 -2.53 -11.19
N LEU A 105 -1.49 -1.75 -12.27
CA LEU A 105 -1.64 -2.24 -13.65
C LEU A 105 -0.56 -3.27 -13.99
N TYR A 106 0.68 -3.02 -13.60
CA TYR A 106 1.78 -3.96 -13.76
C TYR A 106 1.49 -5.29 -13.04
N VAL A 107 1.10 -5.24 -11.76
CA VAL A 107 0.75 -6.43 -10.98
C VAL A 107 -0.43 -7.17 -11.61
N TRP A 108 -1.47 -6.46 -12.04
CA TRP A 108 -2.61 -7.10 -12.68
C TRP A 108 -2.23 -7.81 -13.98
N TRP A 109 -1.46 -7.15 -14.87
CA TRP A 109 -1.13 -7.69 -16.18
C TRP A 109 0.00 -8.72 -16.19
N ARG A 110 1.00 -8.54 -15.31
CA ARG A 110 2.25 -9.31 -15.29
C ARG A 110 2.43 -10.15 -14.02
N GLY A 111 1.55 -10.02 -13.03
CA GLY A 111 1.60 -10.80 -11.80
C GLY A 111 1.38 -12.28 -12.03
N ASP A 112 1.92 -13.07 -11.11
CA ASP A 112 1.83 -14.53 -11.09
C ASP A 112 0.48 -14.96 -10.49
N PRO A 113 -0.42 -15.61 -11.26
CA PRO A 113 -1.72 -16.06 -10.77
C PRO A 113 -1.63 -17.12 -9.67
N ASP A 114 -0.52 -17.87 -9.61
CA ASP A 114 -0.29 -18.92 -8.61
C ASP A 114 0.31 -18.34 -7.31
N ARG A 115 0.79 -17.10 -7.35
CA ARG A 115 1.34 -16.36 -6.21
C ARG A 115 0.75 -14.95 -6.09
N PRO A 116 -0.58 -14.81 -5.90
CA PRO A 116 -1.25 -13.50 -5.86
C PRO A 116 -0.76 -12.59 -4.73
N TRP A 117 -0.28 -13.18 -3.62
CA TRP A 117 0.31 -12.45 -2.50
C TRP A 117 1.61 -11.72 -2.87
N ARG A 118 2.36 -12.21 -3.87
CA ARG A 118 3.58 -11.53 -4.36
C ARG A 118 3.25 -10.20 -5.03
N GLY A 119 2.21 -10.19 -5.85
CA GLY A 119 1.68 -8.99 -6.48
C GLY A 119 1.12 -8.00 -5.44
N ALA A 120 0.37 -8.51 -4.48
CA ALA A 120 -0.13 -7.71 -3.36
C ALA A 120 1.03 -7.11 -2.54
N LEU A 121 2.09 -7.89 -2.25
CA LEU A 121 3.27 -7.40 -1.51
C LEU A 121 3.96 -6.26 -2.24
N LEU A 122 4.18 -6.43 -3.55
CA LEU A 122 4.81 -5.40 -4.37
C LEU A 122 3.98 -4.10 -4.34
N LEU A 123 2.67 -4.18 -4.59
CA LEU A 123 1.83 -2.99 -4.64
C LEU A 123 1.68 -2.34 -3.25
N THR A 124 1.37 -3.11 -2.21
CA THR A 124 1.20 -2.59 -0.86
C THR A 124 2.49 -2.00 -0.33
N GLY A 125 3.61 -2.70 -0.45
CA GLY A 125 4.91 -2.20 -0.01
C GLY A 125 5.33 -0.93 -0.76
N THR A 126 5.15 -0.90 -2.10
CA THR A 126 5.42 0.29 -2.91
C THR A 126 4.54 1.46 -2.50
N ALA A 127 3.24 1.24 -2.27
CA ALA A 127 2.36 2.29 -1.78
C ALA A 127 2.83 2.86 -0.42
N LEU A 128 3.28 2.01 0.51
CA LEU A 128 3.79 2.49 1.79
C LEU A 128 5.12 3.24 1.66
N LEU A 129 6.01 2.84 0.76
CA LEU A 129 7.23 3.62 0.46
C LEU A 129 6.87 5.01 -0.08
N LEU A 130 5.93 5.08 -1.04
CA LEU A 130 5.51 6.32 -1.67
C LEU A 130 4.73 7.24 -0.73
N MET A 131 3.82 6.69 0.08
CA MET A 131 3.04 7.49 1.06
C MET A 131 3.87 7.86 2.29
N SER A 132 4.84 7.03 2.65
CA SER A 132 5.69 7.18 3.84
C SER A 132 4.91 7.39 5.16
N PRO A 133 3.93 6.53 5.55
CA PRO A 133 3.13 6.76 6.75
C PRO A 133 3.92 6.90 8.05
N ALA A 134 3.45 7.75 8.97
CA ALA A 134 4.05 7.88 10.29
C ALA A 134 3.70 6.73 11.26
N TYR A 135 2.60 6.02 11.00
CA TYR A 135 2.09 4.99 11.92
C TYR A 135 2.50 3.56 11.51
N SER A 136 3.00 2.80 12.48
CA SER A 136 3.49 1.43 12.27
C SER A 136 2.40 0.44 11.83
N TRP A 137 1.15 0.63 12.25
CA TRP A 137 0.06 -0.30 11.96
C TRP A 137 -0.40 -0.34 10.49
N TYR A 138 0.03 0.60 9.66
CA TYR A 138 -0.21 0.51 8.21
C TYR A 138 0.58 -0.64 7.56
N ALA A 139 1.69 -1.05 8.16
CA ALA A 139 2.55 -2.09 7.61
C ALA A 139 2.15 -3.52 8.01
N LEU A 140 1.09 -3.71 8.82
CA LEU A 140 0.65 -5.05 9.25
C LEU A 140 0.32 -5.97 8.06
N LEU A 141 -0.27 -5.41 7.00
CA LEU A 141 -0.55 -6.17 5.77
C LEU A 141 0.75 -6.61 5.07
N VAL A 142 1.79 -5.76 5.05
CA VAL A 142 3.10 -6.10 4.49
C VAL A 142 3.73 -7.25 5.27
N VAL A 143 3.66 -7.24 6.61
CA VAL A 143 4.20 -8.33 7.44
C VAL A 143 3.55 -9.68 7.08
N GLY A 144 2.22 -9.71 6.98
CA GLY A 144 1.49 -10.92 6.57
C GLY A 144 1.85 -11.37 5.15
N LEU A 145 1.97 -10.44 4.20
CA LEU A 145 2.32 -10.75 2.81
C LEU A 145 3.77 -11.23 2.67
N VAL A 146 4.70 -10.72 3.48
CA VAL A 146 6.07 -11.22 3.55
C VAL A 146 6.11 -12.64 4.07
N ALA A 147 5.33 -12.96 5.10
CA ALA A 147 5.25 -14.33 5.62
C ALA A 147 4.78 -15.33 4.55
N LEU A 148 3.91 -14.90 3.63
CA LEU A 148 3.46 -15.71 2.49
C LEU A 148 4.48 -15.78 1.33
N ASP A 149 5.19 -14.70 1.02
CA ASP A 149 6.10 -14.64 -0.15
C ASP A 149 7.55 -15.01 0.14
N GLY A 150 8.01 -14.88 1.39
CA GLY A 150 9.40 -15.10 1.80
C GLY A 150 10.37 -13.95 1.46
N ARG A 151 9.84 -12.78 1.06
CA ARG A 151 10.63 -11.58 0.74
C ARG A 151 10.86 -10.67 1.94
N TRP A 152 11.74 -11.12 2.83
CA TRP A 152 12.08 -10.43 4.07
C TRP A 152 12.55 -8.99 3.86
N GLU A 153 13.10 -8.64 2.69
CA GLU A 153 13.56 -7.29 2.38
C GLU A 153 12.46 -6.21 2.58
N TRP A 154 11.19 -6.58 2.40
CA TRP A 154 10.05 -5.70 2.61
C TRP A 154 9.70 -5.45 4.08
N LEU A 155 10.21 -6.25 5.03
CA LEU A 155 10.04 -5.98 6.46
C LEU A 155 10.69 -4.66 6.87
N THR A 156 11.66 -4.17 6.10
CA THR A 156 12.27 -2.86 6.32
C THR A 156 11.27 -1.72 6.17
N VAL A 157 10.21 -1.88 5.36
CA VAL A 157 9.10 -0.91 5.26
C VAL A 157 8.27 -0.88 6.54
N ALA A 158 8.05 -2.04 7.18
CA ALA A 158 7.40 -2.11 8.48
C ALA A 158 8.27 -1.51 9.59
N LEU A 159 9.58 -1.79 9.54
CA LEU A 159 10.55 -1.21 10.45
C LEU A 159 10.62 0.32 10.32
N ALA A 160 10.56 0.86 9.10
CA ALA A 160 10.54 2.32 8.88
C ALA A 160 9.37 2.99 9.61
N GLY A 161 8.16 2.42 9.50
CA GLY A 161 6.99 2.91 10.24
C GLY A 161 7.15 2.78 11.76
N ALA A 162 7.78 1.71 12.26
CA ALA A 162 8.06 1.53 13.69
C ALA A 162 9.10 2.55 14.21
N VAL A 163 10.17 2.78 13.46
CA VAL A 163 11.19 3.80 13.77
C VAL A 163 10.57 5.19 13.84
N LEU A 164 9.67 5.53 12.92
CA LEU A 164 8.98 6.81 12.94
C LEU A 164 8.03 6.95 14.13
N TYR A 165 7.24 5.90 14.38
CA TYR A 165 6.29 5.89 15.48
C TYR A 165 6.96 6.08 16.85
N LEU A 166 8.11 5.43 17.07
CA LEU A 166 8.84 5.49 18.34
C LEU A 166 9.80 6.68 18.42
N GLY A 167 10.49 6.99 17.32
CA GLY A 167 11.59 7.97 17.29
C GLY A 167 11.18 9.37 16.88
N GLY A 168 10.03 9.56 16.22
CA GLY A 168 9.62 10.85 15.66
C GLY A 168 9.51 11.96 16.71
N ARG A 169 9.05 11.64 17.93
CA ARG A 169 8.97 12.60 19.04
C ARG A 169 10.31 12.85 19.73
N LEU A 170 11.27 11.93 19.59
CA LEU A 170 12.57 11.98 20.26
C LEU A 170 13.60 12.80 19.47
N LEU A 171 13.38 12.99 18.17
CA LEU A 171 14.30 13.65 17.26
C LEU A 171 13.62 14.82 16.52
N PRO A 172 13.17 15.87 17.23
CA PRO A 172 12.55 17.02 16.60
C PRO A 172 13.51 17.69 15.61
N GLY A 173 13.01 18.05 14.42
CA GLY A 173 13.80 18.71 13.37
C GLY A 173 14.73 17.79 12.56
N PHE A 174 14.94 16.54 12.97
CA PHE A 174 15.67 15.57 12.16
C PHE A 174 14.74 14.97 11.08
N PRO A 175 15.18 14.83 9.80
CA PRO A 175 14.35 14.28 8.73
C PRO A 175 14.22 12.75 8.82
N LEU A 176 13.76 12.24 9.97
CA LEU A 176 13.69 10.82 10.29
C LEU A 176 12.89 10.03 9.26
N GLN A 177 11.81 10.62 8.74
CA GLN A 177 10.91 9.99 7.78
C GLN A 177 11.64 9.62 6.48
N SER A 178 12.40 10.56 5.93
CA SER A 178 13.19 10.34 4.70
C SER A 178 14.30 9.33 4.92
N TRP A 179 14.96 9.34 6.07
CA TRP A 179 15.99 8.35 6.42
C TRP A 179 15.40 6.94 6.60
N ALA A 180 14.30 6.82 7.34
CA ALA A 180 13.67 5.54 7.62
C ALA A 180 13.14 4.88 6.34
N TYR A 181 12.32 5.61 5.56
CA TYR A 181 11.78 5.09 4.31
C TYR A 181 12.84 5.00 3.19
N GLY A 182 13.86 5.85 3.21
CA GLY A 182 14.97 5.79 2.24
C GLY A 182 15.82 4.54 2.46
N THR A 183 16.13 4.22 3.71
CA THR A 183 16.81 2.98 4.07
C THR A 183 15.98 1.76 3.67
N ALA A 184 14.67 1.78 3.94
CA ALA A 184 13.78 0.71 3.51
C ALA A 184 13.76 0.53 1.98
N ALA A 185 13.68 1.62 1.22
CA ALA A 185 13.71 1.59 -0.24
C ALA A 185 15.03 0.99 -0.76
N VAL A 186 16.17 1.36 -0.18
CA VAL A 186 17.48 0.79 -0.53
C VAL A 186 17.53 -0.70 -0.22
N CYS A 187 17.09 -1.14 0.96
CA CYS A 187 17.06 -2.56 1.32
C CYS A 187 16.16 -3.38 0.37
N VAL A 188 14.98 -2.87 0.02
CA VAL A 188 14.08 -3.50 -0.95
C VAL A 188 14.73 -3.60 -2.33
N ALA A 189 15.37 -2.52 -2.80
CA ALA A 189 16.07 -2.51 -4.08
C ALA A 189 17.23 -3.51 -4.11
N LEU A 190 18.07 -3.52 -3.06
CA LEU A 190 19.17 -4.48 -2.93
C LEU A 190 18.66 -5.92 -2.88
N GLY A 191 17.61 -6.20 -2.11
CA GLY A 191 16.96 -7.51 -2.06
C GLY A 191 16.44 -7.96 -3.43
N ALA A 192 15.81 -7.04 -4.17
CA ALA A 192 15.36 -7.29 -5.54
C ALA A 192 16.53 -7.59 -6.49
N CYS A 193 17.61 -6.80 -6.43
CA CYS A 193 18.81 -7.01 -7.25
C CYS A 193 19.49 -8.35 -6.94
N LEU A 194 19.64 -8.72 -5.66
CA LEU A 194 20.24 -9.99 -5.25
C LEU A 194 19.44 -11.19 -5.75
N ARG A 195 18.11 -11.09 -5.76
CA ARG A 195 17.21 -12.13 -6.28
C ARG A 195 17.11 -12.19 -7.80
N ALA A 196 17.46 -11.10 -8.49
CA ALA A 196 17.47 -11.03 -9.96
C ALA A 196 18.78 -11.58 -10.58
N ARG A 197 19.80 -11.87 -9.77
CA ARG A 197 21.06 -12.44 -10.26
C ARG A 197 20.82 -13.86 -10.80
N PRO A 198 21.26 -14.17 -12.03
CA PRO A 198 21.22 -15.53 -12.55
C PRO A 198 22.01 -16.45 -11.61
N ALA A 199 21.53 -17.68 -11.40
CA ALA A 199 22.34 -18.70 -10.76
C ALA A 199 23.64 -18.83 -11.58
N ARG A 200 24.81 -18.64 -10.94
CA ARG A 200 26.08 -18.96 -11.60
C ARG A 200 26.02 -20.44 -12.00
N PRO A 201 26.30 -20.79 -13.26
CA PRO A 201 26.41 -22.20 -13.62
C PRO A 201 27.49 -22.84 -12.73
N PRO A 202 27.30 -24.09 -12.27
CA PRO A 202 28.32 -24.80 -11.52
C PRO A 202 29.60 -24.87 -12.35
N ALA A 203 30.75 -24.61 -11.69
CA ALA A 203 32.08 -24.71 -12.27
C ALA A 203 32.47 -26.17 -12.54
#